data_AF-A0AA45U5S1-F1
#
_entry.id   AF-A0AA45U5S1-F1
#
_cell.length_a   1.000
_cell.length_b   1.000
_cell.length_c   1.000
_cell.angle_alpha   90.00
_cell.angle_beta   90.00
_cell.angle_gamma   90.00
#
_symmetry.space_group_name_H-M   'P 1'
#
loop_
_entity.id
_entity.type
_entity.pdbx_description
1 polymer ?
#
loop_
_entity_poly.entity_id
_entity_poly.type
_entity_poly.pdbx_seq_one_letter_code
_entity_poly.pdbx_strand_id
1 'polypeptide(L)'
;MLLQAVVLLSLASAPPAKPAASAGCATTNIETSLQRLEAHLKTAVASASKDDSVDNSAMYFAEEAVGQTWTSRDVPNGYMAVGNDSFTAFEAALFKNPEGYHLVLVGTGDSVINTAVYRCDKSGWTLEKNALEVPLDKAIQLYDNAGLIAPKGKPGLTRKDLKDWGGSILAYHLPRKGRVIRITSYVDEPDSAYGKELGTFEYVQSKFQVVPLKTKAK
;
A
#
# COMPACT_ATOMS: atom_id res chain seq x y z
N MET A 1 31.04 -22.02 69.01
CA MET A 1 31.42 -22.31 67.62
C MET A 1 30.28 -21.89 66.72
N LEU A 2 30.49 -20.81 65.95
CA LEU A 2 29.60 -20.41 64.85
C LEU A 2 29.72 -21.44 63.72
N LEU A 3 28.62 -22.00 63.24
CA LEU A 3 28.58 -22.61 61.91
C LEU A 3 27.57 -21.84 61.05
N GLN A 4 28.09 -21.38 59.92
CA GLN A 4 27.49 -20.49 58.94
C GLN A 4 26.24 -21.11 58.31
N ALA A 5 25.08 -20.48 58.51
CA ALA A 5 23.93 -20.71 57.66
C ALA A 5 24.15 -19.93 56.36
N VAL A 6 24.56 -20.65 55.31
CA VAL A 6 24.65 -20.11 53.95
C VAL A 6 23.22 -19.86 53.48
N VAL A 7 22.81 -18.60 53.45
CA VAL A 7 21.58 -18.16 52.79
C VAL A 7 21.84 -18.20 51.29
N LEU A 8 21.45 -19.31 50.64
CA LEU A 8 21.33 -19.36 49.20
C LEU A 8 20.11 -18.52 48.81
N LEU A 9 20.36 -17.28 48.37
CA LEU A 9 19.41 -16.52 47.55
C LEU A 9 19.21 -17.33 46.25
N SER A 10 18.21 -18.21 46.23
CA SER A 10 17.68 -18.72 44.98
C SER A 10 16.98 -17.55 44.31
N LEU A 11 17.68 -16.84 43.41
CA LEU A 11 17.02 -15.99 42.44
C LEU A 11 16.05 -16.88 41.69
N ALA A 12 14.76 -16.75 41.99
CA ALA A 12 13.71 -17.24 41.12
C ALA A 12 13.86 -16.47 39.80
N SER A 13 14.64 -17.06 38.89
CA SER A 13 14.67 -16.72 37.48
C SER A 13 13.26 -17.00 36.96
N ALA A 14 12.37 -16.03 37.15
CA ALA A 14 11.17 -15.94 36.36
C ALA A 14 11.62 -16.00 34.90
N PRO A 15 11.13 -16.96 34.09
CA PRO A 15 11.34 -16.90 32.66
C PRO A 15 10.99 -15.49 32.20
N PRO A 16 11.78 -14.85 31.31
CA PRO A 16 11.38 -13.56 30.77
C PRO A 16 9.94 -13.66 30.34
N ALA A 17 9.09 -12.77 30.89
CA ALA A 17 7.67 -12.78 30.63
C ALA A 17 7.51 -12.93 29.12
N LYS A 18 6.91 -14.05 28.71
CA LYS A 18 6.56 -14.31 27.31
C LYS A 18 5.90 -13.01 26.85
N PRO A 19 6.41 -12.33 25.80
CA PRO A 19 5.78 -11.10 25.33
C PRO A 19 4.30 -11.40 25.24
N ALA A 20 3.48 -10.63 25.96
CA ALA A 20 2.03 -10.76 25.87
C ALA A 20 1.75 -10.83 24.38
N ALA A 21 1.17 -11.95 23.93
CA ALA A 21 0.86 -12.13 22.52
C ALA A 21 0.14 -10.85 22.12
N SER A 22 0.79 -10.02 21.31
CA SER A 22 0.17 -8.78 20.87
C SER A 22 -1.18 -9.19 20.36
N ALA A 23 -2.25 -8.56 20.85
CA ALA A 23 -3.57 -8.82 20.33
C ALA A 23 -3.47 -8.59 18.83
N GLY A 24 -3.33 -9.67 18.07
CA GLY A 24 -2.65 -9.62 16.78
C GLY A 24 -3.37 -8.60 15.90
N CYS A 25 -2.62 -7.77 15.19
CA CYS A 25 -3.22 -6.75 14.30
C CYS A 25 -4.19 -7.38 13.28
N ALA A 26 -4.10 -8.70 13.05
CA ALA A 26 -4.93 -9.47 12.15
C ALA A 26 -6.41 -9.38 12.54
N THR A 27 -7.21 -8.87 11.62
CA THR A 27 -8.65 -8.75 11.72
C THR A 27 -9.24 -8.78 10.32
N THR A 28 -10.51 -9.13 10.21
CA THR A 28 -11.30 -8.99 8.98
C THR A 28 -12.19 -7.73 9.01
N ASN A 29 -12.22 -7.02 10.14
CA ASN A 29 -12.97 -5.78 10.31
C ASN A 29 -12.03 -4.58 10.09
N ILE A 30 -12.34 -3.76 9.09
CA ILE A 30 -11.50 -2.60 8.71
C ILE A 30 -11.51 -1.48 9.74
N GLU A 31 -12.63 -1.21 10.41
CA GLU A 31 -12.70 -0.20 11.48
C GLU A 31 -11.76 -0.58 12.62
N THR A 32 -11.78 -1.85 13.04
CA THR A 32 -10.83 -2.40 14.02
C THR A 32 -9.39 -2.33 13.51
N SER A 33 -9.17 -2.56 12.22
CA SER A 33 -7.84 -2.49 11.61
C SER A 33 -7.27 -1.08 11.65
N LEU A 34 -8.09 -0.07 11.29
CA LEU A 34 -7.71 1.35 11.32
C LEU A 34 -7.44 1.81 12.75
N GLN A 35 -8.30 1.47 13.72
CA GLN A 35 -8.07 1.78 15.15
C GLN A 35 -6.76 1.17 15.67
N ARG A 36 -6.46 -0.08 15.29
CA ARG A 36 -5.19 -0.74 15.67
C ARG A 36 -3.99 -0.10 14.99
N LEU A 37 -4.12 0.32 13.74
CA LEU A 37 -3.06 1.03 13.02
C LEU A 37 -2.82 2.40 13.65
N GLU A 38 -3.86 3.16 13.99
CA GLU A 38 -3.76 4.44 14.69
C GLU A 38 -3.01 4.30 16.01
N ALA A 39 -3.37 3.30 16.83
CA ALA A 39 -2.67 3.01 18.08
C ALA A 39 -1.18 2.66 17.83
N HIS A 40 -0.89 1.89 16.78
CA HIS A 40 0.50 1.57 16.39
C HIS A 40 1.27 2.83 15.99
N LEU A 41 0.71 3.69 15.14
CA LEU A 41 1.36 4.91 14.66
C LEU A 41 1.67 5.88 15.80
N LYS A 42 0.77 6.04 16.78
CA LYS A 42 1.03 6.85 17.98
C LYS A 42 2.26 6.40 18.76
N THR A 43 2.57 5.11 18.74
CA THR A 43 3.78 4.56 19.39
C THR A 43 5.01 4.57 18.48
N ALA A 44 4.83 4.40 17.17
CA ALA A 44 5.91 4.28 16.20
C ALA A 44 6.45 5.65 15.75
N VAL A 45 5.60 6.64 15.54
CA VAL A 45 5.99 7.98 15.05
C VAL A 45 6.81 8.76 16.10
N ALA A 46 6.53 8.59 17.39
CA ALA A 46 7.35 9.15 18.46
C ALA A 46 8.79 8.61 18.48
N SER A 47 9.05 7.47 17.84
CA SER A 47 10.36 6.83 17.72
C SER A 47 11.07 7.05 16.38
N ALA A 48 10.37 7.62 15.38
CA ALA A 48 10.99 8.01 14.12
C ALA A 48 11.70 9.36 14.33
N SER A 49 13.04 9.35 14.37
CA SER A 49 13.83 10.57 14.45
C SER A 49 13.43 11.54 13.34
N LYS A 50 13.36 12.84 13.66
CA LYS A 50 13.33 13.97 12.70
C LYS A 50 14.66 14.07 11.95
N ASP A 51 15.07 12.98 11.33
CA ASP A 51 16.19 12.92 10.42
C ASP A 51 15.61 12.98 9.01
N ASP A 52 15.77 14.14 8.36
CA ASP A 52 15.24 14.42 7.03
C ASP A 52 15.87 13.53 5.93
N SER A 53 16.86 12.70 6.27
CA SER A 53 17.44 11.69 5.36
C SER A 53 16.58 10.43 5.20
N VAL A 54 15.59 10.22 6.08
CA VAL A 54 14.70 9.05 6.02
C VAL A 54 13.33 9.48 5.48
N ASP A 55 13.00 9.00 4.28
CA ASP A 55 11.66 9.21 3.73
C ASP A 55 10.60 8.47 4.57
N ASN A 56 9.87 9.26 5.35
CA ASN A 56 8.76 8.85 6.21
C ASN A 56 7.42 9.42 5.71
N SER A 57 7.36 9.95 4.47
CA SER A 57 6.15 10.56 3.90
C SER A 57 4.92 9.63 3.98
N ALA A 58 5.09 8.34 3.70
CA ALA A 58 4.03 7.33 3.82
C ALA A 58 3.54 7.11 5.27
N MET A 59 4.40 7.29 6.28
CA MET A 59 3.99 7.20 7.69
C MET A 59 3.18 8.42 8.12
N TYR A 60 3.61 9.62 7.74
CA TYR A 60 2.88 10.86 8.02
C TYR A 60 1.53 10.90 7.31
N PHE A 61 1.48 10.49 6.04
CA PHE A 61 0.23 10.31 5.30
C PHE A 61 -0.69 9.30 6.00
N ALA A 62 -0.16 8.19 6.49
CA ALA A 62 -0.96 7.20 7.21
C ALA A 62 -1.55 7.77 8.50
N GLU A 63 -0.80 8.58 9.27
CA GLU A 63 -1.29 9.26 10.47
C GLU A 63 -2.45 10.22 10.14
N GLU A 64 -2.30 11.03 9.09
CA GLU A 64 -3.36 11.92 8.60
C GLU A 64 -4.61 11.14 8.19
N ALA A 65 -4.43 10.06 7.42
CA ALA A 65 -5.53 9.24 6.92
C ALA A 65 -6.29 8.52 8.04
N VAL A 66 -5.59 7.92 9.02
CA VAL A 66 -6.28 7.24 10.14
C VAL A 66 -6.93 8.22 11.11
N GLY A 67 -6.45 9.46 11.20
CA GLY A 67 -7.05 10.52 12.02
C GLY A 67 -8.38 11.08 11.49
N GLN A 68 -8.78 10.71 10.27
CA GLN A 68 -10.04 11.16 9.68
C GLN A 68 -11.27 10.51 10.35
N THR A 69 -12.39 11.22 10.32
CA THR A 69 -13.69 10.62 10.71
C THR A 69 -14.24 9.82 9.54
N TRP A 70 -14.09 8.50 9.60
CA TRP A 70 -14.49 7.61 8.52
C TRP A 70 -16.01 7.47 8.41
N THR A 71 -16.57 7.82 7.23
CA THR A 71 -17.97 7.52 6.94
C THR A 71 -18.06 6.12 6.35
N SER A 72 -18.46 5.16 7.17
CA SER A 72 -18.58 3.76 6.77
C SER A 72 -19.61 3.62 5.64
N ARG A 73 -19.16 3.33 4.41
CA ARG A 73 -20.05 3.21 3.24
C ARG A 73 -20.34 1.78 2.76
N ASP A 74 -19.65 0.75 3.24
CA ASP A 74 -19.96 -0.65 2.90
C ASP A 74 -19.25 -1.65 3.86
N VAL A 75 -19.92 -2.04 4.95
CA VAL A 75 -19.34 -2.81 6.08
C VAL A 75 -19.57 -4.33 5.99
N PRO A 76 -19.08 -5.03 4.96
CA PRO A 76 -18.65 -6.41 5.24
C PRO A 76 -17.27 -6.81 4.68
N ASN A 77 -16.63 -5.99 3.85
CA ASN A 77 -15.56 -6.49 2.98
C ASN A 77 -14.27 -5.68 3.03
N GLY A 78 -14.12 -4.88 4.09
CA GLY A 78 -12.88 -4.18 4.35
C GLY A 78 -12.63 -3.03 3.40
N TYR A 79 -13.60 -2.14 3.17
CA TYR A 79 -13.39 -0.88 2.47
C TYR A 79 -14.04 0.26 3.23
N MET A 80 -13.37 1.40 3.33
CA MET A 80 -13.92 2.64 3.89
C MET A 80 -13.48 3.82 3.03
N ALA A 81 -14.29 4.87 3.00
CA ALA A 81 -13.95 6.10 2.30
C ALA A 81 -14.40 7.32 3.09
N VAL A 82 -13.64 8.41 2.97
CA VAL A 82 -14.03 9.75 3.39
C VAL A 82 -13.90 10.65 2.18
N GLY A 83 -14.99 11.32 1.84
CA GLY A 83 -14.95 12.52 1.02
C GLY A 83 -15.35 13.67 1.90
N ASN A 84 -14.48 14.68 2.04
CA ASN A 84 -14.90 15.99 2.47
C ASN A 84 -15.21 16.83 1.21
N ASP A 85 -15.97 17.92 1.37
CA ASP A 85 -16.16 18.93 0.31
C ASP A 85 -14.84 19.67 -0.03
N SER A 86 -13.70 19.21 0.49
CA SER A 86 -12.40 19.86 0.49
C SER A 86 -11.36 19.00 -0.24
N PHE A 87 -11.59 18.79 -1.55
CA PHE A 87 -10.61 18.39 -2.56
C PHE A 87 -9.86 17.05 -2.41
N THR A 88 -9.86 16.38 -1.25
CA THR A 88 -9.12 15.12 -1.04
C THR A 88 -10.04 14.01 -0.56
N ALA A 89 -10.13 12.94 -1.35
CA ALA A 89 -10.82 11.72 -0.98
C ALA A 89 -9.83 10.71 -0.39
N PHE A 90 -10.16 10.17 0.78
CA PHE A 90 -9.40 9.08 1.40
C PHE A 90 -10.17 7.78 1.22
N GLU A 91 -9.44 6.73 0.87
CA GLU A 91 -9.95 5.37 0.79
C GLU A 91 -9.04 4.43 1.58
N ALA A 92 -9.65 3.46 2.24
CA ALA A 92 -8.94 2.40 2.94
C ALA A 92 -9.48 1.05 2.48
N ALA A 93 -8.61 0.07 2.28
CA ALA A 93 -9.00 -1.31 2.03
C ALA A 93 -8.17 -2.33 2.81
N LEU A 94 -8.87 -3.30 3.38
CA LEU A 94 -8.33 -4.42 4.13
C LEU A 94 -8.55 -5.70 3.35
N PHE A 95 -7.47 -6.39 3.00
CA PHE A 95 -7.55 -7.68 2.31
C PHE A 95 -6.57 -8.68 2.90
N LYS A 96 -6.86 -9.96 2.70
CA LYS A 96 -6.03 -11.08 3.12
C LYS A 96 -5.44 -11.77 1.90
N ASN A 97 -4.13 -11.90 1.85
CA ASN A 97 -3.41 -12.71 0.87
C ASN A 97 -2.59 -13.79 1.63
N PRO A 98 -1.89 -14.70 0.93
CA PRO A 98 -1.03 -15.71 1.56
C PRO A 98 0.10 -15.12 2.43
N GLU A 99 0.57 -13.90 2.14
CA GLU A 99 1.62 -13.20 2.88
C GLU A 99 1.10 -12.56 4.18
N GLY A 100 -0.22 -12.37 4.32
CA GLY A 100 -0.83 -11.84 5.54
C GLY A 100 -2.06 -10.96 5.32
N TYR A 101 -2.42 -10.21 6.36
CA TYR A 101 -3.45 -9.17 6.28
C TYR A 101 -2.79 -7.86 5.88
N HIS A 102 -3.35 -7.19 4.89
CA HIS A 102 -2.83 -5.95 4.35
C HIS A 102 -3.90 -4.87 4.48
N LEU A 103 -3.53 -3.75 5.09
CA LEU A 103 -4.34 -2.54 5.14
C LEU A 103 -3.69 -1.52 4.22
N VAL A 104 -4.44 -1.07 3.22
CA VAL A 104 -4.02 -0.09 2.23
C VAL A 104 -4.81 1.18 2.43
N LEU A 105 -4.11 2.30 2.40
CA LEU A 105 -4.64 3.66 2.47
C LEU A 105 -4.27 4.38 1.17
N VAL A 106 -5.25 5.04 0.56
CA VAL A 106 -5.07 5.87 -0.63
C VAL A 106 -5.71 7.22 -0.37
N GLY A 107 -4.98 8.30 -0.62
CA GLY A 107 -5.49 9.67 -0.60
C GLY A 107 -5.39 10.23 -2.01
N THR A 108 -6.52 10.62 -2.59
CA THR A 108 -6.58 11.18 -3.94
C THR A 108 -7.01 12.64 -3.85
N GLY A 109 -6.12 13.55 -4.25
CA GLY A 109 -6.45 14.96 -4.50
C GLY A 109 -6.37 15.29 -5.99
N ASP A 110 -6.59 16.56 -6.34
CA ASP A 110 -6.65 17.03 -7.74
C ASP A 110 -5.36 16.75 -8.56
N SER A 111 -4.21 16.56 -7.92
CA SER A 111 -2.93 16.36 -8.63
C SER A 111 -1.93 15.44 -7.92
N VAL A 112 -2.30 14.84 -6.79
CA VAL A 112 -1.42 13.96 -6.01
C VAL A 112 -2.20 12.76 -5.51
N ILE A 113 -1.60 11.57 -5.67
CA ILE A 113 -2.09 10.34 -5.07
C ILE A 113 -1.06 9.90 -4.04
N ASN A 114 -1.47 9.88 -2.77
CA ASN A 114 -0.66 9.37 -1.66
C ASN A 114 -1.12 7.95 -1.33
N THR A 115 -0.18 7.05 -1.06
CA THR A 115 -0.47 5.66 -0.72
C THR A 115 0.34 5.19 0.48
N ALA A 116 -0.27 4.37 1.33
CA ALA A 116 0.45 3.63 2.37
C ALA A 116 -0.10 2.21 2.49
N VAL A 117 0.80 1.23 2.62
CA VAL A 117 0.43 -0.19 2.77
C VAL A 117 1.07 -0.74 4.02
N TYR A 118 0.25 -1.27 4.91
CA TYR A 118 0.69 -1.93 6.12
C TYR A 118 0.37 -3.41 6.03
N ARG A 119 1.39 -4.24 6.20
CA ARG A 119 1.22 -5.67 6.43
C ARG A 119 1.13 -5.94 7.92
N CYS A 120 0.14 -6.71 8.31
CA CYS A 120 0.06 -7.31 9.63
C CYS A 120 0.59 -8.74 9.58
N ASP A 121 1.65 -8.99 10.33
CA ASP A 121 2.18 -10.32 10.57
C ASP A 121 2.32 -10.61 12.08
N LYS A 122 3.05 -11.67 12.45
CA LYS A 122 3.22 -12.08 13.85
C LYS A 122 3.92 -11.03 14.71
N SER A 123 4.67 -10.11 14.12
CA SER A 123 5.40 -9.04 14.81
C SER A 123 4.55 -7.78 15.01
N GLY A 124 3.41 -7.66 14.34
CA GLY A 124 2.56 -6.47 14.36
C GLY A 124 2.43 -5.83 12.99
N TRP A 125 2.09 -4.55 12.97
CA TRP A 125 2.05 -3.76 11.73
C TRP A 125 3.48 -3.44 11.27
N THR A 126 3.74 -3.70 9.99
CA THR A 126 4.95 -3.32 9.28
C THR A 126 4.56 -2.51 8.05
N LEU A 127 5.18 -1.34 7.87
CA LEU A 127 5.04 -0.57 6.65
C LEU A 127 5.75 -1.29 5.50
N GLU A 128 5.02 -1.63 4.44
CA GLU A 128 5.60 -2.12 3.20
C GLU A 128 6.02 -0.90 2.36
N LYS A 129 7.24 -0.40 2.61
CA LYS A 129 7.81 0.69 1.82
C LYS A 129 7.80 0.31 0.34
N ASN A 130 7.34 1.21 -0.51
CA ASN A 130 7.21 1.04 -1.96
C ASN A 130 6.12 0.05 -2.40
N ALA A 131 5.30 -0.46 -1.48
CA ALA A 131 4.12 -1.21 -1.89
C ALA A 131 3.17 -0.27 -2.65
N LEU A 132 2.65 -0.79 -3.77
CA LEU A 132 1.88 -0.06 -4.78
C LEU A 132 2.66 0.94 -5.65
N GLU A 133 3.98 1.10 -5.44
CA GLU A 133 4.84 1.78 -6.42
C GLU A 133 5.03 0.87 -7.63
N VAL A 134 4.51 1.29 -8.79
CA VAL A 134 4.58 0.49 -10.03
C VAL A 134 6.04 0.36 -10.48
N PRO A 135 6.62 -0.85 -10.53
CA PRO A 135 7.99 -1.03 -10.97
C PRO A 135 8.19 -0.61 -12.44
N LEU A 136 9.36 -0.05 -12.75
CA LEU A 136 9.69 0.45 -14.08
C LEU A 136 9.55 -0.63 -15.18
N ASP A 137 9.92 -1.88 -14.89
CA ASP A 137 9.78 -2.99 -15.85
C ASP A 137 8.32 -3.27 -16.20
N LYS A 138 7.41 -3.17 -15.21
CA LYS A 138 5.97 -3.33 -15.40
C LYS A 138 5.37 -2.15 -16.16
N ALA A 139 5.81 -0.94 -15.87
CA ALA A 139 5.43 0.24 -16.66
C ALA A 139 5.85 0.08 -18.13
N ILE A 140 7.10 -0.31 -18.40
CA ILE A 140 7.58 -0.56 -19.76
C ILE A 140 6.73 -1.63 -20.45
N GLN A 141 6.48 -2.76 -19.78
CA GLN A 141 5.64 -3.84 -20.31
C GLN A 141 4.24 -3.36 -20.68
N LEU A 142 3.65 -2.46 -19.88
CA LEU A 142 2.32 -1.92 -20.13
C LEU A 142 2.29 -1.04 -21.39
N TYR A 143 3.25 -0.11 -21.54
CA TYR A 143 3.37 0.75 -22.71
C TYR A 143 3.66 -0.06 -23.99
N ASP A 144 4.47 -1.11 -23.90
CA ASP A 144 4.74 -2.03 -25.00
C ASP A 144 3.46 -2.78 -25.44
N ASN A 145 2.72 -3.35 -24.47
CA ASN A 145 1.44 -4.02 -24.73
C ASN A 145 0.40 -3.09 -25.37
N ALA A 146 0.40 -1.80 -25.02
CA ALA A 146 -0.49 -0.79 -25.60
C ALA A 146 -0.09 -0.35 -27.03
N GLY A 147 1.02 -0.87 -27.56
CA GLY A 147 1.60 -0.51 -28.85
C GLY A 147 2.24 0.87 -28.87
N LEU A 148 2.59 1.39 -27.69
CA LEU A 148 3.22 2.71 -27.50
C LEU A 148 4.75 2.61 -27.48
N ILE A 149 5.32 1.43 -27.28
CA ILE A 149 6.76 1.24 -27.50
C ILE A 149 6.94 0.56 -28.86
N ALA A 150 7.70 1.19 -29.74
CA ALA A 150 7.99 0.61 -31.04
C ALA A 150 9.18 -0.36 -30.90
N PRO A 151 9.09 -1.62 -31.40
CA PRO A 151 10.22 -2.52 -31.40
C PRO A 151 11.35 -1.97 -32.27
N LYS A 152 12.59 -2.08 -31.77
CA LYS A 152 13.79 -1.58 -32.45
C LYS A 152 13.89 -2.18 -33.87
N GLY A 153 13.88 -1.31 -34.90
CA GLY A 153 14.17 -1.69 -36.29
C GLY A 153 12.98 -1.96 -37.20
N LYS A 154 11.73 -1.65 -36.80
CA LYS A 154 10.57 -1.79 -37.69
C LYS A 154 10.52 -0.65 -38.73
N PRO A 155 10.60 -0.92 -40.04
CA PRO A 155 10.58 0.12 -41.07
C PRO A 155 9.29 0.94 -41.03
N GLY A 156 9.41 2.28 -41.07
CA GLY A 156 8.26 3.21 -41.09
C GLY A 156 7.68 3.59 -39.72
N LEU A 157 8.25 3.09 -38.61
CA LEU A 157 7.85 3.48 -37.25
C LEU A 157 8.99 4.25 -36.56
N THR A 158 8.74 5.50 -36.17
CA THR A 158 9.65 6.25 -35.30
C THR A 158 9.71 5.55 -33.95
N ARG A 159 10.93 5.23 -33.49
CA ARG A 159 11.14 4.65 -32.15
C ARG A 159 10.62 5.62 -31.10
N LYS A 160 9.76 5.13 -30.19
CA LYS A 160 9.32 5.83 -28.99
C LYS A 160 9.70 5.02 -27.76
N ASP A 161 10.36 5.64 -26.80
CA ASP A 161 10.71 5.11 -25.50
C ASP A 161 9.74 5.67 -24.43
N LEU A 162 9.76 5.14 -23.19
CA LEU A 162 8.84 5.56 -22.11
C LEU A 162 8.84 7.09 -21.86
N LYS A 163 10.01 7.72 -21.98
CA LYS A 163 10.21 9.17 -21.81
C LYS A 163 9.46 10.04 -22.82
N ASP A 164 8.99 9.47 -23.92
CA ASP A 164 8.34 10.21 -25.01
C ASP A 164 6.82 10.35 -24.81
N TRP A 165 6.28 9.88 -23.68
CA TRP A 165 4.84 9.75 -23.43
C TRP A 165 4.31 10.59 -22.26
N GLY A 166 4.90 11.74 -21.96
CA GLY A 166 4.30 12.77 -21.09
C GLY A 166 4.05 12.40 -19.63
N GLY A 167 4.29 11.15 -19.22
CA GLY A 167 3.97 10.60 -17.91
C GLY A 167 2.73 9.70 -17.92
N SER A 168 2.70 8.75 -16.99
CA SER A 168 1.55 7.87 -16.75
C SER A 168 0.68 8.41 -15.62
N ILE A 169 -0.62 8.50 -15.82
CA ILE A 169 -1.60 8.70 -14.74
C ILE A 169 -2.02 7.32 -14.23
N LEU A 170 -2.05 7.15 -12.90
CA LEU A 170 -2.56 5.96 -12.25
C LEU A 170 -3.91 6.27 -11.58
N ALA A 171 -4.86 5.36 -11.69
CA ALA A 171 -6.13 5.40 -10.97
C ALA A 171 -6.27 4.13 -10.14
N TYR A 172 -6.43 4.28 -8.82
CA TYR A 172 -6.54 3.16 -7.91
C TYR A 172 -8.00 2.71 -7.78
N HIS A 173 -8.21 1.40 -7.80
CA HIS A 173 -9.50 0.77 -7.53
C HIS A 173 -9.31 -0.23 -6.41
N LEU A 174 -9.52 0.24 -5.18
CA LEU A 174 -9.41 -0.61 -4.01
C LEU A 174 -10.55 -1.66 -4.03
N PRO A 175 -10.25 -2.93 -3.70
CA PRO A 175 -11.23 -3.99 -3.79
C PRO A 175 -12.32 -3.80 -2.74
N ARG A 176 -13.57 -3.69 -3.20
CA ARG A 176 -14.74 -3.83 -2.31
C ARG A 176 -14.96 -5.28 -1.87
N LYS A 177 -14.44 -6.27 -2.59
CA LYS A 177 -14.44 -7.72 -2.28
C LYS A 177 -13.24 -8.34 -3.00
N GLY A 178 -12.53 -9.27 -2.38
CA GLY A 178 -11.46 -10.04 -3.05
C GLY A 178 -10.08 -9.89 -2.41
N ARG A 179 -9.03 -10.15 -3.21
CA ARG A 179 -7.61 -10.21 -2.76
C ARG A 179 -6.66 -9.35 -3.60
N VAL A 180 -7.21 -8.55 -4.50
CA VAL A 180 -6.47 -7.88 -5.57
C VAL A 180 -6.80 -6.40 -5.54
N ILE A 181 -5.78 -5.54 -5.54
CA ILE A 181 -5.98 -4.12 -5.87
C ILE A 181 -5.78 -3.97 -7.36
N ARG A 182 -6.74 -3.32 -8.02
CA ARG A 182 -6.60 -2.98 -9.44
C ARG A 182 -6.18 -1.53 -9.56
N ILE A 183 -5.15 -1.26 -10.36
CA ILE A 183 -4.72 0.09 -10.70
C ILE A 183 -4.85 0.21 -12.21
N THR A 184 -5.62 1.18 -12.69
CA THR A 184 -5.73 1.47 -14.12
C THR A 184 -4.70 2.54 -14.48
N SER A 185 -4.09 2.44 -15.65
CA SER A 185 -3.08 3.42 -16.10
C SER A 185 -3.45 4.06 -17.44
N TYR A 186 -3.17 5.36 -17.54
CA TYR A 186 -3.44 6.21 -18.70
C TYR A 186 -2.23 7.08 -19.05
N VAL A 187 -2.26 7.70 -20.21
CA VAL A 187 -1.25 8.68 -20.67
C VAL A 187 -1.82 10.09 -20.57
N ASP A 188 -1.06 11.01 -19.97
CA ASP A 188 -1.47 12.41 -19.86
C ASP A 188 -1.05 13.25 -21.07
N GLU A 189 0.02 12.91 -21.79
CA GLU A 189 0.43 13.60 -23.02
C GLU A 189 1.27 12.64 -23.89
N PRO A 190 1.41 12.82 -25.21
CA PRO A 190 0.85 13.86 -26.07
C PRO A 190 -0.58 13.54 -26.58
N ASP A 191 -1.29 14.53 -27.13
CA ASP A 191 -2.68 14.45 -27.66
C ASP A 191 -3.02 13.14 -28.38
N SER A 192 -2.09 12.62 -29.20
CA SER A 192 -2.26 11.36 -29.95
C SER A 192 -2.52 10.12 -29.07
N ALA A 193 -2.22 10.19 -27.77
CA ALA A 193 -2.39 9.13 -26.79
C ALA A 193 -3.06 9.62 -25.49
N TYR A 194 -3.47 10.90 -25.42
CA TYR A 194 -4.13 11.49 -24.25
C TYR A 194 -5.31 10.65 -23.78
N GLY A 195 -5.36 10.33 -22.49
CA GLY A 195 -6.46 9.58 -21.87
C GLY A 195 -6.59 8.14 -22.37
N LYS A 196 -5.66 7.63 -23.19
CA LYS A 196 -5.70 6.24 -23.66
C LYS A 196 -5.35 5.32 -22.49
N GLU A 197 -6.28 4.42 -22.16
CA GLU A 197 -6.03 3.36 -21.20
C GLU A 197 -4.91 2.45 -21.74
N LEU A 198 -3.91 2.21 -20.91
CA LEU A 198 -2.77 1.36 -21.24
C LEU A 198 -3.01 -0.09 -20.79
N GLY A 199 -3.86 -0.25 -19.78
CA GLY A 199 -4.24 -1.52 -19.16
C GLY A 199 -4.29 -1.38 -17.64
N THR A 200 -4.29 -2.52 -16.97
CA THR A 200 -4.45 -2.57 -15.51
C THR A 200 -3.29 -3.29 -14.85
N PHE A 201 -2.78 -2.75 -13.76
CA PHE A 201 -1.96 -3.48 -12.81
C PHE A 201 -2.85 -4.16 -11.77
N GLU A 202 -2.56 -5.41 -11.46
CA GLU A 202 -3.14 -6.14 -10.34
C GLU A 202 -2.07 -6.35 -9.28
N TYR A 203 -2.31 -5.84 -8.06
CA TYR A 203 -1.46 -6.14 -6.90
C TYR A 203 -2.01 -7.37 -6.19
N VAL A 204 -1.34 -8.51 -6.39
CA VAL A 204 -1.75 -9.84 -5.90
C VAL A 204 -0.55 -10.49 -5.21
N GLN A 205 -0.76 -11.08 -4.03
CA GLN A 205 0.34 -11.72 -3.28
C GLN A 205 1.57 -10.80 -3.11
N SER A 206 1.31 -9.53 -2.85
CA SER A 206 2.32 -8.49 -2.67
C SER A 206 3.22 -8.25 -3.90
N LYS A 207 2.70 -8.52 -5.10
CA LYS A 207 3.41 -8.35 -6.38
C LYS A 207 2.50 -7.75 -7.44
N PHE A 208 3.08 -6.98 -8.35
CA PHE A 208 2.37 -6.45 -9.50
C PHE A 208 2.36 -7.41 -10.68
N GLN A 209 1.17 -7.59 -11.24
CA GLN A 209 0.92 -8.24 -12.51
C GLN A 209 0.35 -7.24 -13.51
N VAL A 210 0.89 -7.21 -14.73
CA VAL A 210 0.31 -6.44 -15.84
C VAL A 210 -0.79 -7.27 -16.48
N VAL A 211 -2.00 -6.72 -16.52
CA VAL A 211 -3.15 -7.26 -17.25
C VAL A 211 -3.42 -6.32 -18.43
N PRO A 212 -3.08 -6.73 -19.66
CA PRO A 212 -3.30 -5.90 -20.84
C PRO A 212 -4.80 -5.72 -21.09
N LEU A 213 -5.17 -4.63 -21.76
CA LEU A 213 -6.51 -4.49 -22.31
C LEU A 213 -6.76 -5.67 -23.24
N LYS A 214 -7.74 -6.52 -22.91
CA LYS A 214 -8.22 -7.51 -23.86
C LYS A 214 -8.58 -6.74 -25.12
N THR A 215 -7.92 -7.05 -26.23
CA THR A 215 -8.37 -6.59 -27.54
C THR A 215 -9.84 -7.03 -27.62
N LYS A 216 -10.79 -6.09 -27.63
CA LYS A 216 -12.13 -6.44 -28.10
C LYS A 216 -11.89 -7.07 -29.47
N ALA A 217 -12.20 -8.36 -29.60
CA ALA A 217 -12.16 -9.02 -30.89
C ALA A 217 -12.87 -8.09 -31.87
N LYS A 218 -12.15 -7.69 -32.94
CA LYS A 218 -12.67 -6.81 -33.98
C LYS A 218 -13.92 -7.41 -34.60
#